data_AF-A0A9X2SRT0-F1
#
_entry.id   AF-A0A9X2SRT0-F1
#
_cell.length_a   1.000
_cell.length_b   1.000
_cell.length_c   1.000
_cell.angle_alpha   90.00
_cell.angle_beta   90.00
_cell.angle_gamma   90.00
#
_symmetry.space_group_name_H-M   'P 1'
#
loop_
_entity.id
_entity.type
_entity.pdbx_description
1 polymer ?
#
loop_
_entity_poly.entity_id
_entity_poly.type
_entity_poly.pdbx_seq_one_letter_code
_entity_poly.pdbx_strand_id
1 'polypeptide(L)'
;MKKNYGIYLLIAFSMLSSCKNEDMEDYQCASTRMVSSIIQDEFDWENADFMPTPAGSTPIPTPWIGQGSLIGTYELDVINDRKKTEGWCLLYNSFSTDPKNYQQNPFFILYNEYRGIMRIFYYATDSFVQTSSNVVDNLSIISPYPVKMFNFADKEIVKGNDTRTSLRHIQPKPFDGSQPLASQRWYMAQYELAYNPDIESIPYNQIVFNFNLNFTDVGKITLNGTSVSKLEGTIGEQSEGELSHAFSKTLKEGGKAALSNVSYSLLKKGVDENGKNVFGIKDSTYQKILKKVGEAASGSVGGAWGAAIGLFNSILFGTKTSPTPIYATINTEMKATGELSQAGSFPAMPITLYMPGTQIPSNAPGRLPIYNKPLGVFNIDGSGLNIYVTHTKRRRIRHDDPYNPGAPIIESWETLTCGQLNDYSIYLQFNPEVEKIADINILKQEVFAMDKGGYVYNETEFQAYNSGEHGTILEKIPDVQFYLYFAIEVKPKNGCPSTIISKTFYLDNIVRYDDQWLPELN
;
A
#
# COMPACT_ATOMS: atom_id res chain seq x y z
N MET A 1 38.88 73.94 -5.07
CA MET A 1 38.72 73.19 -6.32
C MET A 1 39.17 71.75 -6.09
N LYS A 2 38.37 70.76 -6.53
CA LYS A 2 38.67 69.31 -6.65
C LYS A 2 38.87 68.56 -5.32
N LYS A 3 38.45 67.31 -5.11
CA LYS A 3 37.49 66.37 -5.71
C LYS A 3 37.46 65.18 -4.71
N ASN A 4 36.29 64.66 -4.36
CA ASN A 4 36.15 63.43 -3.58
C ASN A 4 36.54 62.20 -4.42
N TYR A 5 37.30 61.28 -3.83
CA TYR A 5 37.31 59.86 -4.18
C TYR A 5 37.54 59.03 -2.91
N GLY A 6 36.51 58.27 -2.50
CA GLY A 6 36.58 57.29 -1.42
C GLY A 6 37.22 56.00 -1.90
N ILE A 7 38.10 55.47 -1.05
CA ILE A 7 39.04 54.37 -1.27
C ILE A 7 38.36 53.00 -1.07
N TYR A 8 38.67 52.07 -1.97
CA TYR A 8 38.48 50.63 -1.84
C TYR A 8 39.61 49.99 -1.01
N LEU A 9 39.31 48.80 -0.45
CA LEU A 9 40.22 47.77 0.09
C LEU A 9 40.79 47.97 1.51
N LEU A 10 40.51 47.03 2.41
CA LEU A 10 41.45 45.93 2.70
C LEU A 10 40.86 44.90 3.69
N ILE A 11 40.73 43.68 3.18
CA ILE A 11 40.68 42.43 3.95
C ILE A 11 42.08 42.19 4.51
N ALA A 12 42.20 41.96 5.80
CA ALA A 12 43.37 41.30 6.37
C ALA A 12 42.95 40.47 7.59
N PHE A 13 42.76 39.17 7.31
CA PHE A 13 42.92 38.07 8.24
C PHE A 13 44.07 38.35 9.22
N SER A 14 43.79 38.44 10.51
CA SER A 14 44.81 38.29 11.54
C SER A 14 44.26 37.49 12.72
N MET A 15 44.76 36.26 12.78
CA MET A 15 45.22 35.55 13.96
C MET A 15 44.19 34.93 14.93
N LEU A 16 44.25 33.60 14.94
CA LEU A 16 43.78 32.69 15.96
C LEU A 16 44.57 32.86 17.29
N SER A 17 43.84 32.67 18.40
CA SER A 17 44.23 32.12 19.71
C SER A 17 44.90 33.03 20.76
N SER A 18 44.21 33.25 21.89
CA SER A 18 44.57 32.67 23.21
C SER A 18 43.59 33.07 24.33
N CYS A 19 43.40 32.16 25.29
CA CYS A 19 42.40 32.12 26.36
C CYS A 19 42.56 33.17 27.48
N LYS A 20 41.44 33.56 28.11
CA LYS A 20 41.17 33.26 29.54
C LYS A 20 39.74 33.62 29.93
N ASN A 21 39.18 32.76 30.78
CA ASN A 21 37.84 32.82 31.37
C ASN A 21 37.64 34.08 32.21
N GLU A 22 36.50 34.74 32.03
CA GLU A 22 35.86 35.54 33.05
C GLU A 22 34.42 35.05 33.23
N ASP A 23 34.01 35.00 34.48
CA ASP A 23 32.88 34.29 35.04
C ASP A 23 31.54 34.74 34.41
N MET A 24 30.79 33.78 33.85
CA MET A 24 29.38 34.00 33.57
C MET A 24 28.57 33.56 34.78
N GLU A 25 27.95 34.54 35.43
CA GLU A 25 26.97 34.35 36.47
C GLU A 25 25.91 33.32 36.07
N ASP A 26 25.62 32.47 37.04
CA ASP A 26 24.75 31.31 37.00
C ASP A 26 23.31 31.75 36.70
N TYR A 27 22.93 31.84 35.43
CA TYR A 27 21.53 31.75 35.05
C TYR A 27 21.08 30.32 35.34
N GLN A 28 20.57 30.09 36.56
CA GLN A 28 19.65 29.00 36.84
C GLN A 28 18.49 29.13 35.86
N CYS A 29 18.62 28.47 34.72
CA CYS A 29 17.53 28.26 33.80
C CYS A 29 16.50 27.46 34.59
N ALA A 30 15.40 28.13 34.94
CA ALA A 30 14.28 27.55 35.63
C ALA A 30 13.98 26.18 35.01
N SER A 31 13.98 25.14 35.87
CA SER A 31 13.55 23.77 35.58
C SER A 31 12.65 23.75 34.35
N THR A 32 13.15 23.22 33.23
CA THR A 32 12.33 22.90 32.07
C THR A 32 11.11 22.17 32.59
N ARG A 33 9.92 22.76 32.39
CA ARG A 33 8.66 22.06 32.64
C ARG A 33 8.79 20.72 31.92
N MET A 34 8.82 19.62 32.67
CA MET A 34 8.64 18.30 32.09
C MET A 34 7.30 18.35 31.37
N VAL A 35 7.32 18.45 30.04
CA VAL A 35 6.11 18.32 29.23
C VAL A 35 5.70 16.86 29.36
N SER A 36 4.67 16.61 30.15
CA SER A 36 4.19 15.25 30.42
C SER A 36 3.50 14.67 29.20
N SER A 37 3.40 13.34 29.16
CA SER A 37 2.55 12.61 28.22
C SER A 37 1.10 13.09 28.30
N ILE A 38 0.42 13.16 27.16
CA ILE A 38 -1.02 13.42 27.08
C ILE A 38 -1.75 12.11 27.30
N ILE A 39 -2.51 12.01 28.40
CA ILE A 39 -3.42 10.90 28.64
C ILE A 39 -4.59 11.03 27.66
N GLN A 40 -4.95 9.93 27.02
CA GLN A 40 -6.02 9.88 26.04
C GLN A 40 -7.23 9.19 26.65
N ASP A 41 -8.41 9.76 26.42
CA ASP A 41 -9.66 9.14 26.85
C ASP A 41 -9.89 7.85 26.06
N GLU A 42 -10.21 6.75 26.76
CA GLU A 42 -10.77 5.56 26.11
C GLU A 42 -12.26 5.80 25.86
N PHE A 43 -12.79 5.31 24.74
CA PHE A 43 -14.21 5.39 24.42
C PHE A 43 -14.67 4.15 23.67
N ASP A 44 -15.95 3.80 23.81
CA ASP A 44 -16.55 2.69 23.07
C ASP A 44 -16.92 3.15 21.66
N TRP A 45 -15.94 3.11 20.74
CA TRP A 45 -16.13 3.51 19.35
C TRP A 45 -17.15 2.63 18.60
N GLU A 46 -17.50 1.46 19.13
CA GLU A 46 -18.42 0.54 18.45
C GLU A 46 -19.87 0.93 18.65
N ASN A 47 -20.22 1.35 19.87
CA ASN A 47 -21.59 1.49 20.34
C ASN A 47 -21.93 2.91 20.83
N ALA A 48 -20.95 3.80 20.98
CA ALA A 48 -21.25 5.19 21.32
C ALA A 48 -21.97 5.92 20.17
N ASP A 49 -22.96 6.73 20.52
CA ASP A 49 -23.61 7.63 19.56
C ASP A 49 -22.74 8.88 19.29
N PHE A 50 -22.00 9.32 20.31
CA PHE A 50 -21.21 10.55 20.28
C PHE A 50 -19.78 10.33 20.76
N MET A 51 -18.86 11.10 20.19
CA MET A 51 -17.46 11.15 20.60
C MET A 51 -17.31 11.86 21.96
N PRO A 52 -16.26 11.56 22.75
CA PRO A 52 -16.01 12.28 24.00
C PRO A 52 -15.61 13.73 23.71
N THR A 53 -16.47 14.67 24.10
CA THR A 53 -16.24 16.10 23.97
C THR A 53 -16.48 16.82 25.30
N PRO A 54 -15.95 18.03 25.51
CA PRO A 54 -16.17 18.78 26.74
C PRO A 54 -17.65 19.09 26.97
N ALA A 55 -18.06 19.13 28.24
CA ALA A 55 -19.44 19.48 28.60
C ALA A 55 -19.84 20.86 28.03
N GLY A 56 -21.03 20.93 27.42
CA GLY A 56 -21.54 22.14 26.77
C GLY A 56 -21.03 22.40 25.35
N SER A 57 -20.12 21.57 24.82
CA SER A 57 -19.79 21.58 23.40
C SER A 57 -20.87 20.93 22.55
N THR A 58 -20.93 21.29 21.26
CA THR A 58 -21.81 20.61 20.30
C THR A 58 -21.41 19.13 20.21
N PRO A 59 -22.34 18.17 20.44
CA PRO A 59 -22.03 16.75 20.33
C PRO A 59 -21.56 16.39 18.91
N ILE A 60 -20.43 15.68 18.84
CA ILE A 60 -19.91 15.14 17.58
C ILE A 60 -20.39 13.69 17.46
N PRO A 61 -21.22 13.33 16.46
CA PRO A 61 -21.63 11.94 16.28
C PRO A 61 -20.43 11.07 15.89
N THR A 62 -20.48 9.78 16.20
CA THR A 62 -19.46 8.83 15.72
C THR A 62 -19.45 8.75 14.19
N PRO A 63 -18.36 8.28 13.54
CA PRO A 63 -18.26 8.28 12.08
C PRO A 63 -19.31 7.43 11.35
N TRP A 64 -20.04 6.61 12.08
CA TRP A 64 -20.95 5.60 11.55
C TRP A 64 -22.40 6.08 11.44
N ILE A 65 -22.78 7.18 12.10
CA ILE A 65 -24.18 7.61 12.20
C ILE A 65 -24.32 9.12 12.04
N GLY A 66 -25.52 9.56 11.66
CA GLY A 66 -25.86 10.98 11.59
C GLY A 66 -25.32 11.71 10.37
N GLN A 67 -25.56 13.02 10.35
CA GLN A 67 -25.11 13.92 9.30
C GLN A 67 -23.59 14.08 9.36
N GLY A 68 -22.93 14.07 8.20
CA GLY A 68 -21.47 14.12 8.12
C GLY A 68 -20.77 12.79 8.42
N SER A 69 -21.52 11.69 8.56
CA SER A 69 -20.98 10.34 8.69
C SER A 69 -20.35 9.83 7.38
N LEU A 70 -19.64 8.71 7.49
CA LEU A 70 -18.97 8.05 6.38
C LEU A 70 -19.92 7.25 5.47
N ILE A 71 -21.20 7.06 5.86
CA ILE A 71 -22.20 6.28 5.08
C ILE A 71 -22.41 6.87 3.67
N GLY A 72 -22.25 8.19 3.52
CA GLY A 72 -22.36 8.86 2.22
C GLY A 72 -21.15 8.66 1.30
N THR A 73 -20.08 8.02 1.75
CA THR A 73 -18.80 7.91 1.02
C THR A 73 -18.27 6.47 0.94
N TYR A 74 -18.63 5.61 1.88
CA TYR A 74 -18.14 4.24 1.96
C TYR A 74 -19.30 3.24 2.16
N GLU A 75 -19.16 2.06 1.55
CA GLU A 75 -20.15 0.99 1.63
C GLU A 75 -20.24 0.39 3.05
N LEU A 76 -21.38 -0.22 3.36
CA LEU A 76 -21.69 -0.70 4.71
C LEU A 76 -20.74 -1.81 5.21
N ASP A 77 -20.11 -2.56 4.31
CA ASP A 77 -19.09 -3.55 4.66
C ASP A 77 -17.83 -2.89 5.22
N VAL A 78 -17.43 -1.73 4.71
CA VAL A 78 -16.33 -0.92 5.25
C VAL A 78 -16.74 -0.24 6.56
N ILE A 79 -17.95 0.33 6.62
CA ILE A 79 -18.45 1.01 7.83
C ILE A 79 -18.60 0.04 9.02
N ASN A 80 -19.04 -1.19 8.75
CA ASN A 80 -19.29 -2.19 9.80
C ASN A 80 -18.05 -2.98 10.24
N ASP A 81 -16.99 -2.97 9.44
CA ASP A 81 -15.70 -3.55 9.81
C ASP A 81 -14.98 -2.67 10.85
N ARG A 82 -15.45 -2.65 12.10
CA ARG A 82 -14.86 -1.82 13.16
C ARG A 82 -14.85 -2.48 14.53
N LYS A 83 -15.22 -3.77 14.59
CA LYS A 83 -15.48 -4.48 15.84
C LYS A 83 -14.18 -4.95 16.50
N LYS A 84 -14.04 -4.68 17.79
CA LYS A 84 -12.96 -5.12 18.68
C LYS A 84 -12.86 -6.63 18.73
N THR A 85 -14.00 -7.32 18.74
CA THR A 85 -14.02 -8.78 18.63
C THR A 85 -13.33 -9.26 17.34
N GLU A 86 -13.38 -8.49 16.25
CA GLU A 86 -12.75 -8.80 14.97
C GLU A 86 -11.33 -8.22 14.82
N GLY A 87 -10.70 -7.84 15.94
CA GLY A 87 -9.28 -7.45 16.02
C GLY A 87 -9.02 -5.94 15.92
N TRP A 88 -10.04 -5.10 15.86
CA TRP A 88 -9.86 -3.65 15.88
C TRP A 88 -9.51 -3.14 17.29
N CYS A 89 -8.44 -2.38 17.41
CA CYS A 89 -8.05 -1.70 18.64
C CYS A 89 -7.82 -0.21 18.39
N LEU A 90 -7.96 0.59 19.44
CA LEU A 90 -7.66 2.01 19.40
C LEU A 90 -6.13 2.21 19.44
N LEU A 91 -5.58 2.87 18.42
CA LEU A 91 -4.16 3.17 18.32
C LEU A 91 -3.84 4.57 18.87
N TYR A 92 -4.65 5.57 18.49
CA TYR A 92 -4.58 6.95 19.00
C TYR A 92 -5.98 7.54 19.12
N ASN A 93 -6.15 8.47 20.05
CA ASN A 93 -7.36 9.27 20.21
C ASN A 93 -7.00 10.70 20.62
N SER A 94 -7.56 11.68 19.94
CA SER A 94 -7.45 13.09 20.33
C SER A 94 -8.72 13.68 20.91
N PHE A 95 -9.82 12.95 20.92
CA PHE A 95 -11.03 13.37 21.60
C PHE A 95 -10.81 13.35 23.12
N SER A 96 -11.46 14.28 23.81
CA SER A 96 -11.27 14.50 25.23
C SER A 96 -12.49 15.17 25.83
N THR A 97 -12.92 14.68 27.00
CA THR A 97 -13.91 15.34 27.85
C THR A 97 -13.32 16.49 28.65
N ASP A 98 -11.99 16.52 28.86
CA ASP A 98 -11.28 17.66 29.45
C ASP A 98 -11.11 18.78 28.42
N PRO A 99 -11.69 19.99 28.65
CA PRO A 99 -11.51 21.15 27.78
C PRO A 99 -10.05 21.54 27.53
N LYS A 100 -9.11 21.20 28.43
CA LYS A 100 -7.68 21.54 28.29
C LYS A 100 -6.97 20.68 27.26
N ASN A 101 -7.46 19.46 27.02
CA ASN A 101 -6.86 18.48 26.11
C ASN A 101 -7.68 18.33 24.81
N TYR A 102 -8.91 18.87 24.78
CA TYR A 102 -9.74 18.88 23.59
C TYR A 102 -9.16 19.82 22.53
N GLN A 103 -9.00 19.29 21.31
CA GLN A 103 -8.48 20.05 20.17
C GLN A 103 -9.55 20.21 19.10
N GLN A 104 -9.52 21.35 18.40
CA GLN A 104 -10.26 21.51 17.15
C GLN A 104 -9.75 20.49 16.12
N ASN A 105 -10.65 20.09 15.23
CA ASN A 105 -10.42 19.05 14.25
C ASN A 105 -9.87 17.73 14.84
N PRO A 106 -10.59 17.12 15.79
CA PRO A 106 -10.13 15.93 16.47
C PRO A 106 -10.08 14.72 15.53
N PHE A 107 -9.25 13.75 15.90
CA PHE A 107 -9.06 12.50 15.17
C PHE A 107 -8.95 11.32 16.13
N PHE A 108 -9.16 10.11 15.61
CA PHE A 108 -8.76 8.88 16.26
C PHE A 108 -8.30 7.88 15.21
N ILE A 109 -7.51 6.89 15.62
CA ILE A 109 -6.91 5.90 14.73
C ILE A 109 -7.25 4.52 15.27
N LEU A 110 -7.80 3.66 14.40
CA LEU A 110 -7.99 2.25 14.69
C LEU A 110 -6.95 1.41 13.94
N TYR A 111 -6.52 0.33 14.55
CA TYR A 111 -5.62 -0.66 13.96
C TYR A 111 -6.24 -2.05 14.08
N ASN A 112 -6.15 -2.86 13.03
CA ASN A 112 -6.60 -4.25 13.07
C ASN A 112 -5.39 -5.20 13.20
N GLU A 113 -5.32 -5.88 14.35
CA GLU A 113 -4.19 -6.74 14.72
C GLU A 113 -4.07 -8.00 13.84
N TYR A 114 -5.18 -8.50 13.28
CA TYR A 114 -5.20 -9.72 12.45
C TYR A 114 -4.98 -9.45 10.96
N ARG A 115 -5.11 -8.20 10.52
CA ARG A 115 -5.10 -7.80 9.10
C ARG A 115 -3.98 -6.85 8.75
N GLY A 116 -3.37 -6.19 9.74
CA GLY A 116 -2.36 -5.17 9.49
C GLY A 116 -2.94 -3.89 8.87
N ILE A 117 -4.24 -3.63 9.04
CA ILE A 117 -4.90 -2.44 8.47
C ILE A 117 -4.94 -1.33 9.52
N MET A 118 -4.56 -0.12 9.14
CA MET A 118 -4.70 1.10 9.93
C MET A 118 -5.73 2.03 9.29
N ARG A 119 -6.66 2.56 10.09
CA ARG A 119 -7.64 3.57 9.67
C ARG A 119 -7.53 4.83 10.51
N ILE A 120 -7.41 5.96 9.83
CA ILE A 120 -7.34 7.29 10.45
C ILE A 120 -8.67 7.98 10.20
N PHE A 121 -9.37 8.32 11.29
CA PHE A 121 -10.63 9.06 11.27
C PHE A 121 -10.38 10.49 11.72
N TYR A 122 -10.70 11.44 10.86
CA TYR A 122 -10.54 12.87 11.13
C TYR A 122 -11.87 13.58 11.00
N TYR A 123 -12.24 14.39 11.98
CA TYR A 123 -13.47 15.18 11.94
C TYR A 123 -13.13 16.65 11.69
N ALA A 124 -13.58 17.19 10.55
CA ALA A 124 -13.37 18.59 10.23
C ALA A 124 -14.38 19.47 10.99
N THR A 125 -13.91 20.28 11.95
CA THR A 125 -14.78 21.24 12.66
C THR A 125 -14.84 22.59 11.96
N ASP A 126 -13.74 22.97 11.30
CA ASP A 126 -13.61 24.31 10.71
C ASP A 126 -14.28 24.39 9.34
N SER A 127 -14.80 25.57 9.03
CA SER A 127 -15.37 25.87 7.71
C SER A 127 -14.28 26.02 6.65
N PHE A 128 -14.52 25.44 5.47
CA PHE A 128 -13.66 25.61 4.31
C PHE A 128 -14.12 26.83 3.49
N VAL A 129 -13.18 27.70 3.12
CA VAL A 129 -13.44 28.87 2.25
C VAL A 129 -13.29 28.55 0.75
N GLN A 130 -12.79 27.35 0.45
CA GLN A 130 -12.58 26.84 -0.90
C GLN A 130 -13.46 25.62 -1.12
N THR A 131 -13.89 25.42 -2.36
CA THR A 131 -14.46 24.14 -2.83
C THR A 131 -13.35 23.32 -3.44
N SER A 132 -13.42 22.01 -3.31
CA SER A 132 -12.51 21.12 -4.01
C SER A 132 -13.23 19.88 -4.49
N SER A 133 -12.83 19.41 -5.66
CA SER A 133 -13.38 18.21 -6.27
C SER A 133 -12.80 16.92 -5.71
N ASN A 134 -11.73 16.93 -4.90
CA ASN A 134 -11.16 15.71 -4.31
C ASN A 134 -10.43 16.00 -2.99
N VAL A 135 -10.35 14.96 -2.15
CA VAL A 135 -9.50 14.91 -0.96
C VAL A 135 -8.35 13.96 -1.24
N VAL A 136 -7.15 14.37 -0.85
CA VAL A 136 -5.92 13.59 -0.98
C VAL A 136 -5.33 13.39 0.39
N ASP A 137 -5.21 12.16 0.82
CA ASP A 137 -4.48 11.83 2.04
C ASP A 137 -3.04 11.41 1.72
N ASN A 138 -2.15 11.69 2.68
CA ASN A 138 -0.75 11.31 2.62
C ASN A 138 -0.30 10.78 3.98
N LEU A 139 0.27 9.59 3.99
CA LEU A 139 0.93 9.03 5.15
C LEU A 139 2.41 8.84 4.85
N SER A 140 3.29 9.38 5.69
CA SER A 140 4.73 9.18 5.58
C SER A 140 5.37 8.72 6.89
N ILE A 141 6.52 8.07 6.73
CA ILE A 141 7.42 7.69 7.81
C ILE A 141 8.66 8.55 7.67
N ILE A 142 8.94 9.35 8.70
CA ILE A 142 10.15 10.17 8.75
C ILE A 142 11.16 9.44 9.61
N SER A 143 12.19 8.86 8.99
CA SER A 143 13.26 8.15 9.68
C SER A 143 14.57 8.17 8.88
N PRO A 144 15.75 8.20 9.53
CA PRO A 144 17.01 7.93 8.85
C PRO A 144 17.26 6.42 8.67
N TYR A 145 16.43 5.55 9.24
CA TYR A 145 16.52 4.10 9.10
C TYR A 145 15.64 3.60 7.96
N PRO A 146 16.03 2.52 7.27
CA PRO A 146 15.15 1.87 6.31
C PRO A 146 13.95 1.26 7.03
N VAL A 147 12.75 1.49 6.49
CA VAL A 147 11.50 0.95 7.04
C VAL A 147 10.71 0.30 5.91
N LYS A 148 10.26 -0.94 6.15
CA LYS A 148 9.53 -1.77 5.17
C LYS A 148 8.01 -1.76 5.37
N MET A 149 7.51 -0.95 6.30
CA MET A 149 6.11 -0.97 6.76
C MET A 149 5.09 -0.66 5.65
N PHE A 150 5.49 0.06 4.60
CA PHE A 150 4.63 0.39 3.45
C PHE A 150 4.80 -0.55 2.25
N ASN A 151 5.48 -1.68 2.40
CA ASN A 151 5.77 -2.58 1.27
C ASN A 151 4.53 -3.24 0.67
N PHE A 152 3.44 -3.38 1.42
CA PHE A 152 2.20 -4.01 0.94
C PHE A 152 1.18 -3.01 0.39
N ALA A 153 1.25 -1.74 0.80
CA ALA A 153 0.30 -0.72 0.39
C ALA A 153 0.38 -0.47 -1.13
N ASP A 154 -0.78 -0.50 -1.79
CA ASP A 154 -0.99 -0.15 -3.19
C ASP A 154 -0.12 -0.92 -4.21
N LYS A 155 0.38 -2.10 -3.85
CA LYS A 155 1.12 -2.97 -4.76
C LYS A 155 0.31 -4.22 -5.08
N GLU A 156 0.26 -4.62 -6.35
CA GLU A 156 -0.20 -5.95 -6.78
C GLU A 156 0.89 -7.00 -6.58
N ILE A 157 2.14 -6.64 -6.88
CA ILE A 157 3.32 -7.50 -6.72
C ILE A 157 4.34 -6.77 -5.85
N VAL A 158 4.77 -7.41 -4.78
CA VAL A 158 5.69 -6.84 -3.78
C VAL A 158 7.12 -7.24 -4.11
N LYS A 159 8.03 -6.28 -4.05
CA LYS A 159 9.47 -6.55 -4.06
C LYS A 159 9.97 -6.50 -2.62
N GLY A 160 10.42 -7.63 -2.07
CA GLY A 160 10.67 -7.79 -0.63
C GLY A 160 11.75 -6.87 -0.03
N ASN A 161 12.67 -6.38 -0.86
CA ASN A 161 13.75 -5.47 -0.44
C ASN A 161 13.46 -3.99 -0.70
N ASP A 162 12.33 -3.65 -1.33
CA ASP A 162 11.98 -2.25 -1.50
C ASP A 162 11.73 -1.61 -0.13
N THR A 163 11.96 -0.30 -0.06
CA THR A 163 11.53 0.55 1.03
C THR A 163 10.71 1.68 0.45
N ARG A 164 9.64 2.06 1.15
CA ARG A 164 8.78 3.18 0.75
C ARG A 164 8.46 3.99 1.99
N THR A 165 8.66 5.30 1.89
CA THR A 165 8.51 6.21 3.04
C THR A 165 7.27 7.09 2.95
N SER A 166 6.58 7.14 1.81
CA SER A 166 5.33 7.89 1.68
C SER A 166 4.28 7.17 0.85
N LEU A 167 3.02 7.36 1.22
CA LEU A 167 1.81 6.91 0.55
C LEU A 167 0.96 8.13 0.23
N ARG A 168 0.36 8.18 -0.97
CA ARG A 168 -0.64 9.18 -1.34
C ARG A 168 -1.86 8.53 -1.94
N HIS A 169 -3.05 8.88 -1.44
CA HIS A 169 -4.31 8.39 -1.96
C HIS A 169 -5.26 9.52 -2.35
N ILE A 170 -6.04 9.33 -3.41
CA ILE A 170 -7.24 10.11 -3.70
C ILE A 170 -8.43 9.38 -3.09
N GLN A 171 -9.17 10.05 -2.22
CA GLN A 171 -10.35 9.48 -1.57
C GLN A 171 -11.55 9.39 -2.53
N PRO A 172 -12.44 8.40 -2.33
CA PRO A 172 -13.67 8.30 -3.09
C PRO A 172 -14.55 9.53 -2.93
N LYS A 173 -15.32 9.84 -3.97
CA LYS A 173 -16.32 10.91 -3.90
C LYS A 173 -17.56 10.44 -3.14
N PRO A 174 -18.27 11.34 -2.44
CA PRO A 174 -19.55 11.00 -1.85
C PRO A 174 -20.54 10.45 -2.89
N PHE A 175 -21.20 9.32 -2.58
CA PHE A 175 -22.17 8.66 -3.45
C PHE A 175 -23.41 9.50 -3.71
N ASP A 176 -23.76 10.38 -2.78
CA ASP A 176 -24.89 11.29 -2.86
C ASP A 176 -24.61 12.53 -3.73
N GLY A 177 -23.40 12.67 -4.27
CA GLY A 177 -22.98 13.83 -5.06
C GLY A 177 -22.69 15.08 -4.24
N SER A 178 -22.66 14.99 -2.91
CA SER A 178 -22.21 16.08 -2.04
C SER A 178 -20.75 16.45 -2.33
N GLN A 179 -20.38 17.69 -1.98
CA GLN A 179 -19.02 18.17 -2.16
C GLN A 179 -18.04 17.31 -1.32
N PRO A 180 -16.92 16.85 -1.88
CA PRO A 180 -15.91 16.10 -1.15
C PRO A 180 -15.32 16.87 0.03
N LEU A 181 -15.21 18.19 -0.10
CA LEU A 181 -14.74 19.08 0.96
C LEU A 181 -15.92 19.74 1.68
N ALA A 182 -16.14 19.39 2.95
CA ALA A 182 -17.20 19.91 3.81
C ALA A 182 -16.76 19.96 5.28
N SER A 183 -17.26 20.94 6.03
CA SER A 183 -17.12 21.00 7.49
C SER A 183 -18.18 20.17 8.19
N GLN A 184 -17.97 19.90 9.48
CA GLN A 184 -18.81 19.05 10.33
C GLN A 184 -19.01 17.65 9.73
N ARG A 185 -17.92 17.09 9.20
CA ARG A 185 -17.90 15.81 8.48
C ARG A 185 -16.68 14.99 8.83
N TRP A 186 -16.86 13.68 8.82
CA TRP A 186 -15.80 12.68 8.95
C TRP A 186 -15.10 12.39 7.63
N TYR A 187 -13.79 12.26 7.72
CA TYR A 187 -12.89 11.76 6.68
C TYR A 187 -12.20 10.52 7.19
N MET A 188 -11.91 9.60 6.28
CA MET A 188 -11.24 8.33 6.60
C MET A 188 -10.14 8.06 5.59
N ALA A 189 -8.94 7.77 6.07
CA ALA A 189 -7.85 7.19 5.29
C ALA A 189 -7.60 5.75 5.79
N GLN A 190 -7.28 4.83 4.87
CA GLN A 190 -7.01 3.42 5.17
C GLN A 190 -5.70 2.98 4.52
N TYR A 191 -4.84 2.33 5.31
CA TYR A 191 -3.55 1.83 4.85
C TYR A 191 -3.33 0.37 5.30
N GLU A 192 -2.82 -0.46 4.40
CA GLU A 192 -2.29 -1.78 4.74
C GLU A 192 -0.80 -1.66 5.11
N LEU A 193 -0.44 -2.18 6.29
CA LEU A 193 0.90 -2.13 6.85
C LEU A 193 1.54 -3.53 6.85
N ALA A 194 2.75 -3.61 6.32
CA ALA A 194 3.62 -4.77 6.47
C ALA A 194 4.35 -4.74 7.82
N TYR A 195 4.71 -5.91 8.34
CA TYR A 195 5.54 -5.98 9.54
C TYR A 195 6.94 -5.42 9.27
N ASN A 196 7.54 -4.74 10.26
CA ASN A 196 8.93 -4.28 10.18
C ASN A 196 9.74 -4.94 11.30
N PRO A 197 10.58 -5.96 11.01
CA PRO A 197 11.27 -6.73 12.04
C PRO A 197 12.21 -5.88 12.90
N ASP A 198 12.77 -4.82 12.32
CA ASP A 198 13.76 -3.98 13.00
C ASP A 198 13.12 -2.84 13.82
N ILE A 199 11.78 -2.75 13.89
CA ILE A 199 11.09 -1.57 14.45
C ILE A 199 11.46 -1.28 15.90
N GLU A 200 11.65 -2.33 16.71
CA GLU A 200 12.00 -2.21 18.13
C GLU A 200 13.43 -1.69 18.34
N SER A 201 14.30 -1.88 17.34
CA SER A 201 15.69 -1.42 17.38
C SER A 201 15.85 0.06 17.01
N ILE A 202 14.84 0.65 16.37
CA ILE A 202 14.87 2.05 15.93
C ILE A 202 14.58 2.95 17.15
N PRO A 203 15.44 3.94 17.47
CA PRO A 203 15.18 4.88 18.54
C PRO A 203 13.87 5.65 18.33
N TYR A 204 13.01 5.70 19.35
CA TYR A 204 11.66 6.28 19.25
C TYR A 204 11.64 7.76 18.80
N ASN A 205 12.73 8.49 19.02
CA ASN A 205 12.90 9.90 18.64
C ASN A 205 13.52 10.09 17.24
N GLN A 206 13.77 8.99 16.51
CA GLN A 206 14.31 8.99 15.15
C GLN A 206 13.33 8.35 14.15
N ILE A 207 12.08 8.13 14.55
CA ILE A 207 11.03 7.63 13.67
C ILE A 207 9.66 8.13 14.12
N VAL A 208 8.88 8.65 13.17
CA VAL A 208 7.51 9.13 13.42
C VAL A 208 6.62 8.82 12.22
N PHE A 209 5.32 8.67 12.49
CA PHE A 209 4.29 8.81 11.46
C PHE A 209 3.98 10.27 11.24
N ASN A 210 3.82 10.66 9.98
CA ASN A 210 3.34 11.98 9.58
C ASN A 210 2.15 11.79 8.64
N PHE A 211 0.96 12.19 9.09
CA PHE A 211 -0.27 12.10 8.34
C PHE A 211 -0.73 13.48 7.91
N ASN A 212 -1.20 13.60 6.68
CA ASN A 212 -1.68 14.85 6.13
C ASN A 212 -2.94 14.62 5.30
N LEU A 213 -3.92 15.52 5.44
CA LEU A 213 -5.07 15.63 4.55
C LEU A 213 -4.95 16.92 3.75
N ASN A 214 -5.02 16.77 2.44
CA ASN A 214 -5.05 17.85 1.48
C ASN A 214 -6.33 17.80 0.66
N PHE A 215 -6.64 18.89 -0.02
CA PHE A 215 -7.68 18.92 -1.04
C PHE A 215 -7.10 19.44 -2.35
N THR A 216 -7.63 18.93 -3.46
CA THR A 216 -7.18 19.34 -4.78
C THR A 216 -8.22 19.13 -5.86
N ASP A 217 -8.18 20.02 -6.85
CA ASP A 217 -9.02 19.87 -8.03
C ASP A 217 -8.42 18.93 -9.07
N VAL A 218 -9.19 17.90 -9.44
CA VAL A 218 -8.82 16.96 -10.50
C VAL A 218 -9.85 17.05 -11.61
N GLY A 219 -9.39 17.38 -12.83
CA GLY A 219 -10.25 17.57 -13.99
C GLY A 219 -10.86 16.26 -14.52
N LYS A 220 -10.02 15.28 -14.87
CA LYS A 220 -10.45 13.96 -15.34
C LYS A 220 -9.40 12.90 -15.02
N ILE A 221 -9.84 11.77 -14.50
CA ILE A 221 -9.00 10.58 -14.30
C ILE A 221 -9.41 9.54 -15.33
N THR A 222 -8.42 8.91 -15.96
CA THR A 222 -8.61 7.77 -16.85
C THR A 222 -7.79 6.59 -16.33
N LEU A 223 -8.43 5.43 -16.18
CA LEU A 223 -7.82 4.17 -15.76
C LEU A 223 -7.89 3.19 -16.93
N ASN A 224 -6.74 2.68 -17.38
CA ASN A 224 -6.56 1.90 -18.62
C ASN A 224 -7.33 2.50 -19.83
N GLY A 225 -7.27 3.82 -20.00
CA GLY A 225 -7.95 4.53 -21.10
C GLY A 225 -9.46 4.75 -20.92
N THR A 226 -10.08 4.22 -19.86
CA THR A 226 -11.49 4.46 -19.53
C THR A 226 -11.61 5.64 -18.57
N SER A 227 -12.47 6.61 -18.90
CA SER A 227 -12.76 7.76 -18.02
C SER A 227 -13.55 7.31 -16.80
N VAL A 228 -13.06 7.63 -15.60
CA VAL A 228 -13.76 7.36 -14.34
C VAL A 228 -14.36 8.66 -13.81
N SER A 229 -15.65 8.88 -14.04
CA SER A 229 -16.35 10.11 -13.66
C SER A 229 -16.88 10.08 -12.22
N LYS A 230 -17.19 8.88 -11.70
CA LYS A 230 -17.52 8.62 -10.30
C LYS A 230 -16.41 7.77 -9.72
N LEU A 231 -15.56 8.39 -8.90
CA LEU A 231 -14.54 7.64 -8.18
C LEU A 231 -15.21 6.96 -6.98
N GLU A 232 -15.52 5.68 -7.12
CA GLU A 232 -16.21 4.91 -6.09
C GLU A 232 -15.25 4.13 -5.17
N GLY A 233 -13.94 4.19 -5.42
CA GLY A 233 -12.88 3.58 -4.59
C GLY A 233 -11.69 4.51 -4.36
N THR A 234 -10.73 4.08 -3.55
CA THR A 234 -9.49 4.84 -3.27
C THR A 234 -8.48 4.62 -4.39
N ILE A 235 -7.88 5.70 -4.91
CA ILE A 235 -6.74 5.60 -5.84
C ILE A 235 -5.46 5.82 -5.07
N GLY A 236 -4.63 4.80 -4.96
CA GLY A 236 -3.26 4.90 -4.47
C GLY A 236 -2.21 4.88 -5.57
N GLU A 237 -0.96 5.16 -5.20
CA GLU A 237 0.20 5.11 -6.09
C GLU A 237 0.98 3.80 -5.84
N GLN A 238 1.43 3.11 -6.89
CA GLN A 238 2.14 1.81 -6.77
C GLN A 238 3.60 2.00 -6.37
N SER A 239 4.15 3.16 -6.73
CA SER A 239 5.48 3.64 -6.38
C SER A 239 5.42 5.09 -5.91
N GLU A 240 6.36 5.48 -5.07
CA GLU A 240 6.44 6.84 -4.53
C GLU A 240 6.55 7.89 -5.64
N GLY A 241 5.61 8.85 -5.65
CA GLY A 241 5.60 9.98 -6.59
C GLY A 241 4.80 9.75 -7.86
N GLU A 242 4.27 8.55 -8.13
CA GLU A 242 3.51 8.28 -9.36
C GLU A 242 2.21 9.10 -9.44
N LEU A 243 1.55 9.37 -8.31
CA LEU A 243 0.38 10.24 -8.29
C LEU A 243 0.78 11.65 -8.77
N SER A 244 1.86 12.20 -8.21
CA SER A 244 2.39 13.51 -8.58
C SER A 244 2.75 13.58 -10.07
N HIS A 245 3.35 12.52 -10.61
CA HIS A 245 3.68 12.44 -12.04
C HIS A 245 2.41 12.45 -12.91
N ALA A 246 1.40 11.67 -12.54
CA ALA A 246 0.13 11.57 -13.27
C ALA A 246 -0.62 12.91 -13.39
N PHE A 247 -0.43 13.82 -12.42
CA PHE A 247 -1.01 15.17 -12.41
C PHE A 247 -0.07 16.27 -12.89
N SER A 248 1.18 15.94 -13.24
CA SER A 248 2.15 16.93 -13.69
C SER A 248 1.94 17.30 -15.16
N LYS A 249 1.82 18.60 -15.45
CA LYS A 249 1.78 19.09 -16.85
C LYS A 249 3.11 18.92 -17.58
N THR A 250 4.22 18.84 -16.83
CA THR A 250 5.58 18.85 -17.37
C THR A 250 6.07 17.46 -17.77
N LEU A 251 5.74 16.40 -17.01
CA LEU A 251 6.34 15.08 -17.25
C LEU A 251 5.63 14.32 -18.38
N LYS A 252 4.36 14.62 -18.71
CA LYS A 252 3.56 13.97 -19.79
C LYS A 252 3.58 12.42 -19.81
N GLU A 253 4.16 11.79 -18.80
CA GLU A 253 4.19 10.37 -18.59
C GLU A 253 2.95 10.03 -17.74
N GLY A 254 2.15 9.06 -18.20
CA GLY A 254 1.07 8.53 -17.36
C GLY A 254 1.66 7.99 -16.05
N GLY A 255 0.91 8.06 -14.95
CA GLY A 255 1.28 7.40 -13.70
C GLY A 255 0.78 5.96 -13.66
N LYS A 256 1.29 5.18 -12.71
CA LYS A 256 0.63 3.94 -12.32
C LYS A 256 -0.19 4.21 -11.07
N ALA A 257 -1.32 3.53 -10.97
CA ALA A 257 -2.20 3.68 -9.82
C ALA A 257 -2.72 2.32 -9.37
N ALA A 258 -3.00 2.20 -8.09
CA ALA A 258 -3.75 1.10 -7.55
C ALA A 258 -5.14 1.59 -7.20
N LEU A 259 -6.17 0.86 -7.62
CA LEU A 259 -7.46 0.97 -7.00
C LEU A 259 -7.43 0.11 -5.73
N SER A 260 -7.31 0.77 -4.58
CA SER A 260 -7.20 0.15 -3.27
C SER A 260 -8.51 0.32 -2.48
N ASN A 261 -8.62 -0.45 -1.40
CA ASN A 261 -9.78 -0.43 -0.50
C ASN A 261 -11.12 -0.77 -1.18
N VAL A 262 -11.10 -1.54 -2.28
CA VAL A 262 -12.31 -1.90 -3.02
C VAL A 262 -12.98 -3.10 -2.35
N SER A 263 -14.20 -2.89 -1.85
CA SER A 263 -15.00 -3.97 -1.28
C SER A 263 -15.68 -4.81 -2.37
N TYR A 264 -16.12 -6.02 -2.02
CA TYR A 264 -16.81 -6.89 -2.98
C TYR A 264 -18.16 -6.32 -3.39
N SER A 265 -18.87 -5.71 -2.45
CA SER A 265 -20.16 -5.08 -2.72
C SER A 265 -20.01 -3.94 -3.73
N LEU A 266 -18.97 -3.13 -3.57
CA LEU A 266 -18.58 -2.07 -4.50
C LEU A 266 -18.19 -2.63 -5.86
N LEU A 267 -17.32 -3.65 -5.90
CA LEU A 267 -16.94 -4.32 -7.15
C LEU A 267 -18.18 -4.80 -7.92
N LYS A 268 -19.15 -5.43 -7.24
CA LYS A 268 -20.36 -5.97 -7.87
C LYS A 268 -21.32 -4.88 -8.37
N LYS A 269 -21.40 -3.74 -7.68
CA LYS A 269 -22.27 -2.61 -8.05
C LYS A 269 -21.65 -1.69 -9.10
N GLY A 270 -20.32 -1.64 -9.19
CA GLY A 270 -19.57 -0.73 -10.05
C GLY A 270 -19.60 -1.11 -11.53
N VAL A 271 -20.80 -1.23 -12.11
CA VAL A 271 -21.05 -1.35 -13.54
C VAL A 271 -21.93 -0.20 -14.02
N ASP A 272 -21.71 0.24 -15.25
CA ASP A 272 -22.57 1.23 -15.91
C ASP A 272 -23.89 0.60 -16.41
N GLU A 273 -24.73 1.41 -17.04
CA GLU A 273 -26.02 0.99 -17.62
C GLU A 273 -25.90 -0.11 -18.69
N ASN A 274 -24.71 -0.29 -19.27
CA ASN A 274 -24.40 -1.31 -20.27
C ASN A 274 -23.71 -2.55 -19.66
N GLY A 275 -23.54 -2.59 -18.33
CA GLY A 275 -22.88 -3.68 -17.62
C GLY A 275 -21.35 -3.63 -17.68
N LYS A 276 -20.76 -2.54 -18.17
CA LYS A 276 -19.30 -2.36 -18.22
C LYS A 276 -18.79 -1.81 -16.89
N ASN A 277 -17.66 -2.31 -16.41
CA ASN A 277 -17.12 -1.88 -15.13
C ASN A 277 -16.70 -0.39 -15.13
N VAL A 278 -17.02 0.33 -14.06
CA VAL A 278 -16.72 1.77 -13.90
C VAL A 278 -15.33 2.04 -13.33
N PHE A 279 -14.57 0.99 -13.05
CA PHE A 279 -13.23 1.04 -12.45
C PHE A 279 -12.11 1.18 -13.49
N GLY A 280 -12.43 1.11 -14.78
CA GLY A 280 -11.43 1.10 -15.86
C GLY A 280 -10.57 -0.15 -15.88
N ILE A 281 -11.08 -1.26 -15.35
CA ILE A 281 -10.45 -2.58 -15.44
C ILE A 281 -10.81 -3.19 -16.81
N LYS A 282 -9.95 -4.02 -17.40
CA LYS A 282 -10.33 -4.76 -18.62
C LYS A 282 -11.47 -5.73 -18.28
N ASP A 283 -12.53 -5.80 -19.10
CA ASP A 283 -13.75 -6.57 -18.76
C ASP A 283 -13.48 -8.05 -18.48
N SER A 284 -12.57 -8.69 -19.23
CA SER A 284 -12.17 -10.08 -18.99
C SER A 284 -11.48 -10.27 -17.63
N THR A 285 -10.69 -9.29 -17.20
CA THR A 285 -10.06 -9.26 -15.87
C THR A 285 -11.10 -9.01 -14.78
N TYR A 286 -11.98 -8.03 -14.99
CA TYR A 286 -13.05 -7.70 -14.05
C TYR A 286 -14.02 -8.87 -13.79
N GLN A 287 -14.46 -9.57 -14.83
CA GLN A 287 -15.33 -10.75 -14.67
C GLN A 287 -14.63 -11.91 -13.95
N LYS A 288 -13.34 -12.12 -14.20
CA LYS A 288 -12.53 -13.09 -13.44
C LYS A 288 -12.44 -12.71 -11.96
N ILE A 289 -12.23 -11.43 -11.65
CA ILE A 289 -12.22 -10.92 -10.27
C ILE A 289 -13.56 -11.20 -9.59
N LEU A 290 -14.67 -10.75 -10.18
CA LEU A 290 -16.00 -10.93 -9.61
C LEU A 290 -16.34 -12.39 -9.32
N LYS A 291 -16.06 -13.28 -10.27
CA LYS A 291 -16.30 -14.72 -10.11
C LYS A 291 -15.51 -15.29 -8.95
N LYS A 292 -14.20 -15.04 -8.91
CA LYS A 292 -13.30 -15.64 -7.92
C LYS A 292 -13.51 -15.08 -6.51
N VAL A 293 -13.76 -13.78 -6.38
CA VAL A 293 -14.14 -13.20 -5.08
C VAL A 293 -15.50 -13.74 -4.62
N GLY A 294 -16.45 -13.93 -5.54
CA GLY A 294 -17.73 -14.58 -5.24
C GLY A 294 -17.56 -16.02 -4.73
N GLU A 295 -16.69 -16.81 -5.36
CA GLU A 295 -16.35 -18.17 -4.93
C GLU A 295 -15.72 -18.17 -3.53
N ALA A 296 -14.75 -17.28 -3.28
CA ALA A 296 -14.11 -17.13 -1.97
C ALA A 296 -15.08 -16.72 -0.87
N ALA A 297 -15.98 -15.77 -1.16
CA ALA A 297 -17.00 -15.32 -0.22
C ALA A 297 -18.05 -16.41 0.10
N SER A 298 -18.22 -17.40 -0.78
CA SER A 298 -19.25 -18.44 -0.67
C SER A 298 -18.88 -19.68 0.17
N GLY A 299 -17.66 -19.77 0.72
CA GLY A 299 -17.40 -20.65 1.88
C GLY A 299 -16.57 -21.93 1.68
N SER A 300 -15.51 -21.92 0.87
CA SER A 300 -14.46 -22.96 0.96
C SER A 300 -13.07 -22.37 0.79
N VAL A 301 -12.48 -21.98 1.92
CA VAL A 301 -11.16 -21.33 2.05
C VAL A 301 -9.99 -22.13 1.45
N GLY A 302 -10.16 -23.42 1.14
CA GLY A 302 -9.07 -24.28 0.64
C GLY A 302 -9.00 -24.56 -0.86
N GLY A 303 -10.06 -24.29 -1.64
CA GLY A 303 -10.15 -24.78 -3.03
C GLY A 303 -9.91 -23.73 -4.12
N ALA A 304 -10.08 -22.46 -3.80
CA ALA A 304 -10.14 -21.41 -4.82
C ALA A 304 -8.78 -20.79 -5.16
N TRP A 305 -7.79 -20.79 -4.27
CA TRP A 305 -6.56 -19.98 -4.34
C TRP A 305 -5.39 -20.69 -5.05
N GLY A 306 -5.19 -20.41 -6.34
CA GLY A 306 -4.00 -20.83 -7.11
C GLY A 306 -3.40 -19.65 -7.92
N ALA A 307 -2.26 -19.82 -8.58
CA ALA A 307 -1.47 -18.76 -9.24
C ALA A 307 -2.24 -17.82 -10.18
N ALA A 308 -3.31 -18.29 -10.82
CA ALA A 308 -4.22 -17.43 -11.59
C ALA A 308 -4.97 -16.37 -10.72
N ILE A 309 -4.83 -16.42 -9.39
CA ILE A 309 -5.29 -15.45 -8.37
C ILE A 309 -4.11 -14.67 -7.75
N GLY A 310 -2.87 -15.09 -7.99
CA GLY A 310 -1.65 -14.39 -7.60
C GLY A 310 -1.47 -13.01 -8.26
N LEU A 311 -2.48 -12.49 -8.95
CA LEU A 311 -2.57 -11.11 -9.42
C LEU A 311 -3.37 -10.22 -8.46
N PHE A 312 -3.70 -10.69 -7.26
CA PHE A 312 -4.44 -9.91 -6.26
C PHE A 312 -3.80 -10.02 -4.90
N ASN A 313 -3.06 -8.98 -4.52
CA ASN A 313 -2.82 -8.71 -3.12
C ASN A 313 -4.18 -8.41 -2.48
N SER A 314 -4.59 -9.26 -1.56
CA SER A 314 -5.91 -9.17 -0.94
C SER A 314 -5.93 -9.63 0.50
N ILE A 315 -6.85 -9.06 1.25
CA ILE A 315 -7.20 -9.46 2.61
C ILE A 315 -8.65 -9.87 2.59
N LEU A 316 -8.91 -11.12 2.93
CA LEU A 316 -10.23 -11.69 3.09
C LEU A 316 -10.46 -12.07 4.52
N PHE A 317 -11.65 -11.86 5.03
CA PHE A 317 -11.95 -12.25 6.39
C PHE A 317 -13.40 -12.61 6.54
N GLY A 318 -13.65 -13.70 7.26
CA GLY A 318 -15.00 -14.00 7.70
C GLY A 318 -15.48 -12.94 8.68
N THR A 319 -16.74 -12.55 8.55
CA THR A 319 -17.49 -11.88 9.61
C THR A 319 -18.62 -12.82 10.02
N LYS A 320 -19.17 -12.67 11.24
CA LYS A 320 -20.37 -13.44 11.64
C LYS A 320 -21.64 -12.97 10.91
N THR A 321 -21.54 -11.95 10.05
CA THR A 321 -22.63 -11.31 9.33
C THR A 321 -22.30 -11.22 7.83
N SER A 322 -23.04 -11.95 7.00
CA SER A 322 -22.91 -11.87 5.53
C SER A 322 -23.05 -10.42 5.02
N PRO A 323 -22.28 -9.98 3.99
CA PRO A 323 -21.25 -10.72 3.25
C PRO A 323 -19.82 -10.61 3.82
N THR A 324 -18.97 -11.59 3.52
CA THR A 324 -17.52 -11.62 3.79
C THR A 324 -16.82 -10.41 3.14
N PRO A 325 -16.23 -9.49 3.90
CA PRO A 325 -15.54 -8.35 3.31
C PRO A 325 -14.21 -8.77 2.66
N ILE A 326 -13.83 -8.03 1.62
CA ILE A 326 -12.56 -8.15 0.92
C ILE A 326 -11.92 -6.76 0.85
N TYR A 327 -10.61 -6.70 1.05
CA TYR A 327 -9.78 -5.62 0.58
C TYR A 327 -8.95 -6.15 -0.58
N ALA A 328 -9.17 -5.63 -1.77
CA ALA A 328 -8.37 -5.96 -2.95
C ALA A 328 -7.64 -4.72 -3.44
N THR A 329 -6.38 -4.92 -3.83
CA THR A 329 -5.57 -3.93 -4.53
C THR A 329 -5.50 -4.33 -6.00
N ILE A 330 -6.01 -3.45 -6.88
CA ILE A 330 -6.05 -3.70 -8.32
C ILE A 330 -5.21 -2.64 -9.02
N ASN A 331 -4.10 -3.04 -9.61
CA ASN A 331 -3.20 -2.13 -10.29
C ASN A 331 -3.70 -1.81 -11.71
N THR A 332 -3.54 -0.55 -12.11
CA THR A 332 -3.98 -0.02 -13.40
C THR A 332 -3.04 1.06 -13.89
N GLU A 333 -2.99 1.26 -15.21
CA GLU A 333 -2.40 2.48 -15.76
C GLU A 333 -3.33 3.65 -15.50
N MET A 334 -2.79 4.77 -15.05
CA MET A 334 -3.54 5.99 -14.79
C MET A 334 -3.00 7.13 -15.66
N LYS A 335 -3.91 7.81 -16.36
CA LYS A 335 -3.64 9.15 -16.90
C LYS A 335 -4.65 10.09 -16.29
N ALA A 336 -4.17 11.15 -15.69
CA ALA A 336 -5.02 12.22 -15.22
C ALA A 336 -4.78 13.49 -16.02
N THR A 337 -5.83 14.28 -16.18
CA THR A 337 -5.74 15.63 -16.74
C THR A 337 -6.30 16.60 -15.72
N GLY A 338 -5.56 17.68 -15.49
CA GLY A 338 -5.81 18.63 -14.42
C GLY A 338 -4.46 18.99 -13.79
N GLU A 339 -4.31 20.23 -13.37
CA GLU A 339 -3.25 20.59 -12.43
C GLU A 339 -3.76 20.30 -11.02
N LEU A 340 -2.86 20.06 -10.08
CA LEU A 340 -3.12 20.36 -8.67
C LEU A 340 -3.29 21.89 -8.54
N SER A 341 -4.33 22.48 -9.13
CA SER A 341 -4.47 23.92 -9.39
C SER A 341 -5.10 24.70 -8.23
N GLN A 342 -5.67 24.00 -7.25
CA GLN A 342 -6.03 24.54 -5.94
C GLN A 342 -5.68 23.49 -4.90
N ALA A 343 -4.40 23.46 -4.51
CA ALA A 343 -3.92 22.59 -3.44
C ALA A 343 -3.90 23.35 -2.13
N GLY A 344 -4.58 22.81 -1.13
CA GLY A 344 -4.52 23.31 0.24
C GLY A 344 -4.50 22.15 1.23
N SER A 345 -4.05 22.45 2.44
CA SER A 345 -4.06 21.51 3.55
C SER A 345 -5.36 21.68 4.34
N PHE A 346 -5.87 20.58 4.88
CA PHE A 346 -6.86 20.65 5.94
C PHE A 346 -6.27 21.39 7.16
N PRO A 347 -7.12 22.03 7.99
CA PRO A 347 -6.70 22.60 9.26
C PRO A 347 -5.99 21.58 10.15
N ALA A 348 -5.12 22.05 11.06
CA ALA A 348 -4.40 21.20 12.01
C ALA A 348 -3.57 20.04 11.40
N MET A 349 -3.18 20.15 10.12
CA MET A 349 -2.29 19.21 9.44
C MET A 349 -0.88 19.81 9.24
N PRO A 350 0.18 18.98 9.16
CA PRO A 350 0.16 17.53 9.35
C PRO A 350 0.05 17.11 10.82
N ILE A 351 -0.50 15.91 11.06
CA ILE A 351 -0.48 15.25 12.36
C ILE A 351 0.79 14.41 12.44
N THR A 352 1.60 14.63 13.48
CA THR A 352 2.81 13.82 13.75
C THR A 352 2.60 12.95 15.00
N LEU A 353 2.90 11.66 14.88
CA LEU A 353 2.69 10.67 15.92
C LEU A 353 3.97 9.86 16.13
N TYR A 354 4.24 9.46 17.37
CA TYR A 354 5.27 8.47 17.66
C TYR A 354 5.04 7.18 16.86
N MET A 355 6.09 6.41 16.59
CA MET A 355 5.95 5.12 15.91
C MET A 355 5.65 4.01 16.92
N PRO A 356 4.51 3.30 16.81
CA PRO A 356 4.22 2.14 17.63
C PRO A 356 5.26 1.02 17.46
N GLY A 357 5.56 0.32 18.55
CA GLY A 357 6.56 -0.75 18.59
C GLY A 357 7.98 -0.26 18.86
N THR A 358 8.20 1.05 18.95
CA THR A 358 9.47 1.61 19.45
C THR A 358 9.46 1.73 20.97
N GLN A 359 10.64 1.82 21.58
CA GLN A 359 10.81 1.99 23.01
C GLN A 359 10.56 3.44 23.43
N ILE A 360 9.28 3.81 23.62
CA ILE A 360 8.86 5.17 24.00
C ILE A 360 8.77 5.29 25.53
N PRO A 361 9.51 6.20 26.17
CA PRO A 361 9.39 6.46 27.61
C PRO A 361 7.97 6.94 27.98
N SER A 362 7.46 6.51 29.14
CA SER A 362 6.11 6.90 29.61
C SER A 362 5.97 8.41 29.87
N ASN A 363 7.08 9.12 30.05
CA ASN A 363 7.13 10.57 30.23
C ASN A 363 7.47 11.33 28.94
N ALA A 364 7.52 10.66 27.78
CA ALA A 364 7.76 11.33 26.51
C ALA A 364 6.63 12.35 26.24
N PRO A 365 6.98 13.55 25.74
CA PRO A 365 6.01 14.63 25.57
C PRO A 365 5.03 14.34 24.46
N GLY A 366 3.78 14.76 24.62
CA GLY A 366 2.75 14.59 23.59
C GLY A 366 1.99 13.26 23.70
N ARG A 367 1.38 12.83 22.60
CA ARG A 367 0.42 11.73 22.58
C ARG A 367 1.10 10.40 22.26
N LEU A 368 1.14 9.51 23.24
CA LEU A 368 1.74 8.17 23.09
C LEU A 368 0.75 7.20 22.43
N PRO A 369 1.18 6.17 21.68
CA PRO A 369 0.26 5.15 21.19
C PRO A 369 -0.44 4.43 22.35
N ILE A 370 -1.75 4.25 22.26
CA ILE A 370 -2.51 3.42 23.19
C ILE A 370 -2.14 1.94 22.98
N TYR A 371 -2.00 1.54 21.71
CA TYR A 371 -1.42 0.26 21.31
C TYR A 371 0.05 0.47 20.91
N ASN A 372 0.99 0.35 21.85
CA ASN A 372 2.43 0.49 21.58
C ASN A 372 3.13 -0.86 21.35
N LYS A 373 2.86 -1.48 20.20
CA LYS A 373 3.45 -2.74 19.77
C LYS A 373 3.79 -2.69 18.28
N PRO A 374 4.69 -3.55 17.76
CA PRO A 374 4.94 -3.64 16.33
C PRO A 374 3.65 -3.83 15.53
N LEU A 375 3.52 -3.09 14.43
CA LEU A 375 2.38 -3.15 13.51
C LEU A 375 2.65 -4.10 12.34
N GLY A 376 1.59 -4.48 11.63
CA GLY A 376 1.60 -5.39 10.49
C GLY A 376 1.61 -6.86 10.90
N VAL A 377 1.16 -7.75 10.02
CA VAL A 377 1.06 -9.20 10.32
C VAL A 377 2.36 -9.93 10.00
N PHE A 378 2.90 -9.68 8.81
CA PHE A 378 4.14 -10.31 8.36
C PHE A 378 4.83 -9.43 7.31
N ASN A 379 6.05 -9.82 6.96
CA ASN A 379 6.79 -9.34 5.79
C ASN A 379 7.60 -10.50 5.19
N ILE A 380 8.31 -10.23 4.10
CA ILE A 380 9.25 -11.18 3.49
C ILE A 380 10.65 -10.57 3.46
N ASP A 381 11.66 -11.38 3.78
CA ASP A 381 13.04 -11.04 3.50
C ASP A 381 13.32 -11.27 2.01
N GLY A 382 13.45 -10.18 1.27
CA GLY A 382 13.70 -10.22 -0.17
C GLY A 382 15.11 -10.67 -0.56
N SER A 383 16.08 -10.70 0.38
CA SER A 383 17.50 -10.93 0.05
C SER A 383 17.79 -12.32 -0.54
N GLY A 384 16.91 -13.31 -0.30
CA GLY A 384 17.04 -14.67 -0.80
C GLY A 384 15.97 -15.12 -1.80
N LEU A 385 15.13 -14.21 -2.30
CA LEU A 385 14.03 -14.54 -3.22
C LEU A 385 14.51 -14.76 -4.66
N ASN A 386 15.30 -15.82 -4.86
CA ASN A 386 15.85 -16.20 -6.16
C ASN A 386 15.15 -17.44 -6.72
N ILE A 387 15.07 -17.52 -8.04
CA ILE A 387 14.68 -18.74 -8.76
C ILE A 387 15.70 -19.07 -9.84
N TYR A 388 16.18 -20.31 -9.83
CA TYR A 388 17.15 -20.79 -10.82
C TYR A 388 16.40 -21.36 -12.02
N VAL A 389 16.67 -20.79 -13.19
CA VAL A 389 16.03 -21.16 -14.44
C VAL A 389 17.11 -21.61 -15.41
N THR A 390 16.93 -22.74 -16.06
CA THR A 390 17.83 -23.21 -17.11
C THR A 390 17.16 -23.02 -18.47
N HIS A 391 17.80 -22.27 -19.36
CA HIS A 391 17.42 -22.18 -20.76
C HIS A 391 18.37 -23.04 -21.58
N THR A 392 17.89 -24.18 -22.05
CA THR A 392 18.66 -25.09 -22.90
C THR A 392 18.20 -24.95 -24.35
N LYS A 393 19.14 -24.69 -25.25
CA LYS A 393 18.97 -24.68 -26.70
C LYS A 393 19.78 -25.80 -27.32
N ARG A 394 19.11 -26.78 -27.91
CA ARG A 394 19.74 -27.85 -28.71
C ARG A 394 19.54 -27.55 -30.18
N ARG A 395 20.58 -27.68 -30.98
CA ARG A 395 20.54 -27.43 -32.43
C ARG A 395 21.13 -28.59 -33.22
N ARG A 396 20.59 -28.84 -34.40
CA ARG A 396 21.07 -29.87 -35.32
C ARG A 396 20.95 -29.39 -36.76
N ILE A 397 21.88 -29.82 -37.61
CA ILE A 397 21.81 -29.63 -39.06
C ILE A 397 21.20 -30.88 -39.70
N ARG A 398 20.28 -30.68 -40.64
CA ARG A 398 19.63 -31.69 -41.50
C ARG A 398 19.72 -31.24 -42.96
N HIS A 399 19.73 -32.16 -43.93
CA HIS A 399 19.85 -31.86 -45.38
C HIS A 399 18.64 -32.25 -46.23
N ASP A 400 17.55 -32.66 -45.61
CA ASP A 400 16.35 -33.23 -46.23
C ASP A 400 15.17 -32.25 -46.28
N ASP A 401 15.40 -30.97 -46.61
CA ASP A 401 14.33 -29.97 -46.76
C ASP A 401 13.38 -30.34 -47.92
N PRO A 402 12.09 -30.62 -47.66
CA PRO A 402 11.13 -31.00 -48.69
C PRO A 402 10.73 -29.85 -49.63
N TYR A 403 10.98 -28.61 -49.23
CA TYR A 403 10.64 -27.38 -49.96
C TYR A 403 11.85 -26.72 -50.64
N ASN A 404 13.08 -27.06 -50.22
CA ASN A 404 14.32 -26.61 -50.85
C ASN A 404 15.42 -27.69 -50.82
N PRO A 405 15.32 -28.74 -51.67
CA PRO A 405 16.19 -29.92 -51.60
C PRO A 405 17.69 -29.57 -51.71
N GLY A 406 18.50 -30.10 -50.77
CA GLY A 406 19.95 -29.91 -50.73
C GLY A 406 20.44 -28.67 -49.99
N ALA A 407 19.53 -27.82 -49.49
CA ALA A 407 19.88 -26.76 -48.54
C ALA A 407 19.93 -27.33 -47.11
N PRO A 408 20.95 -26.98 -46.29
CA PRO A 408 20.96 -27.36 -44.89
C PRO A 408 19.88 -26.59 -44.12
N ILE A 409 19.13 -27.30 -43.28
CA ILE A 409 18.18 -26.71 -42.32
C ILE A 409 18.70 -26.86 -40.91
N ILE A 410 18.42 -25.85 -40.07
CA ILE A 410 18.76 -25.86 -38.65
C ILE A 410 17.49 -26.19 -37.86
N GLU A 411 17.48 -27.40 -37.32
CA GLU A 411 16.49 -27.82 -36.35
C GLU A 411 16.92 -27.35 -34.96
N SER A 412 15.98 -26.85 -34.16
CA SER A 412 16.26 -26.44 -32.79
C SER A 412 15.14 -26.81 -31.82
N TRP A 413 15.55 -27.23 -30.62
CA TRP A 413 14.70 -27.43 -29.47
C TRP A 413 15.15 -26.45 -28.40
N GLU A 414 14.22 -25.63 -27.93
CA GLU A 414 14.46 -24.77 -26.79
C GLU A 414 13.60 -25.24 -25.62
N THR A 415 14.18 -25.27 -24.43
CA THR A 415 13.48 -25.57 -23.19
C THR A 415 13.87 -24.54 -22.14
N LEU A 416 12.89 -24.02 -21.40
CA LEU A 416 13.09 -23.17 -20.24
C LEU A 416 12.50 -23.91 -19.05
N THR A 417 13.35 -24.28 -18.09
CA THR A 417 12.93 -25.14 -16.97
C THR A 417 13.36 -24.49 -15.66
N CYS A 418 12.42 -24.24 -14.77
CA CYS A 418 12.74 -23.95 -13.38
C CYS A 418 13.39 -25.19 -12.74
N GLY A 419 14.47 -24.97 -11.99
CA GLY A 419 15.06 -26.02 -11.16
C GLY A 419 14.11 -26.48 -10.04
N GLN A 420 14.64 -27.23 -9.08
CA GLN A 420 13.87 -27.62 -7.89
C GLN A 420 13.34 -26.37 -7.18
N LEU A 421 12.02 -26.31 -6.98
CA LEU A 421 11.38 -25.24 -6.23
C LEU A 421 11.80 -25.33 -4.76
N ASN A 422 12.34 -24.24 -4.24
CA ASN A 422 12.69 -24.12 -2.83
C ASN A 422 11.44 -23.95 -1.98
N ASP A 423 11.56 -24.28 -0.69
CA ASP A 423 10.61 -23.81 0.29
C ASP A 423 10.91 -22.34 0.63
N TYR A 424 10.11 -21.41 0.10
CA TYR A 424 10.30 -19.98 0.32
C TYR A 424 9.66 -19.48 1.64
N SER A 425 8.94 -20.34 2.37
CA SER A 425 8.32 -19.97 3.65
C SER A 425 9.35 -19.53 4.69
N ILE A 426 10.60 -20.00 4.57
CA ILE A 426 11.72 -19.61 5.42
C ILE A 426 12.04 -18.10 5.37
N TYR A 427 11.61 -17.40 4.32
CA TYR A 427 11.83 -15.97 4.17
C TYR A 427 10.70 -15.12 4.77
N LEU A 428 9.60 -15.74 5.20
CA LEU A 428 8.50 -15.03 5.86
C LEU A 428 8.91 -14.66 7.29
N GLN A 429 8.64 -13.42 7.65
CA GLN A 429 8.89 -12.86 8.97
C GLN A 429 7.56 -12.46 9.58
N PHE A 430 7.09 -13.21 10.57
CA PHE A 430 5.82 -12.95 11.26
C PHE A 430 6.03 -12.00 12.43
N ASN A 431 5.02 -11.16 12.69
CA ASN A 431 5.01 -10.30 13.86
C ASN A 431 4.77 -11.14 15.12
N PRO A 432 5.71 -11.16 16.08
CA PRO A 432 5.59 -11.97 17.30
C PRO A 432 4.41 -11.55 18.18
N GLU A 433 3.92 -10.32 18.08
CA GLU A 433 2.71 -9.89 18.79
C GLU A 433 1.44 -10.53 18.21
N VAL A 434 1.41 -10.82 16.91
CA VAL A 434 0.29 -11.50 16.26
C VAL A 434 0.28 -12.98 16.62
N GLU A 435 1.45 -13.63 16.63
CA GLU A 435 1.59 -15.05 17.03
C GLU A 435 1.13 -15.32 18.47
N LYS A 436 1.17 -14.31 19.34
CA LYS A 436 0.62 -14.41 20.71
C LYS A 436 -0.90 -14.57 20.68
N ILE A 437 -1.59 -13.86 19.79
CA ILE A 437 -3.06 -13.75 19.77
C ILE A 437 -3.75 -14.57 18.67
N ALA A 438 -3.01 -15.10 17.70
CA ALA A 438 -3.51 -15.88 16.58
C ALA A 438 -2.56 -17.03 16.23
N ASP A 439 -3.11 -18.09 15.63
CA ASP A 439 -2.33 -19.12 14.95
C ASP A 439 -2.16 -18.70 13.49
N ILE A 440 -0.94 -18.81 12.95
CA ILE A 440 -0.63 -18.41 11.58
C ILE A 440 -0.27 -19.66 10.76
N ASN A 441 -1.03 -19.91 9.68
CA ASN A 441 -0.84 -21.08 8.82
C ASN A 441 -0.61 -20.65 7.38
N ILE A 442 0.43 -21.20 6.74
CA ILE A 442 0.63 -21.04 5.30
C ILE A 442 -0.28 -22.04 4.61
N LEU A 443 -1.36 -21.55 4.00
CA LEU A 443 -2.31 -22.38 3.26
C LEU A 443 -1.78 -22.78 1.88
N LYS A 444 -1.03 -21.89 1.25
CA LYS A 444 -0.52 -22.08 -0.11
C LYS A 444 0.82 -21.35 -0.29
N GLN A 445 1.74 -22.02 -0.97
CA GLN A 445 2.92 -21.45 -1.61
C GLN A 445 2.93 -21.92 -3.07
N GLU A 446 3.07 -21.01 -4.02
CA GLU A 446 3.06 -21.35 -5.44
C GLU A 446 4.01 -20.44 -6.23
N VAL A 447 4.73 -21.03 -7.19
CA VAL A 447 5.55 -20.29 -8.16
C VAL A 447 4.83 -20.31 -9.49
N PHE A 448 4.77 -19.17 -10.17
CA PHE A 448 4.16 -19.04 -11.49
C PHE A 448 4.92 -18.05 -12.36
N ALA A 449 4.68 -18.11 -13.66
CA ALA A 449 5.30 -17.21 -14.63
C ALA A 449 4.27 -16.21 -15.18
N MET A 450 4.72 -15.01 -15.54
CA MET A 450 3.91 -14.03 -16.25
C MET A 450 4.71 -13.38 -17.36
N ASP A 451 4.11 -13.23 -18.53
CA ASP A 451 4.75 -12.50 -19.64
C ASP A 451 4.51 -10.99 -19.56
N LYS A 452 5.18 -10.25 -20.46
CA LYS A 452 5.03 -8.79 -20.60
C LYS A 452 3.61 -8.33 -20.92
N GLY A 453 2.75 -9.21 -21.43
CA GLY A 453 1.34 -8.94 -21.71
C GLY A 453 0.43 -9.11 -20.49
N GLY A 454 0.98 -9.61 -19.37
CA GLY A 454 0.22 -9.94 -18.16
C GLY A 454 -0.49 -11.29 -18.24
N TYR A 455 -0.14 -12.15 -19.21
CA TYR A 455 -0.67 -13.51 -19.24
C TYR A 455 0.06 -14.36 -18.21
N VAL A 456 -0.72 -15.05 -17.36
CA VAL A 456 -0.21 -15.90 -16.29
C VAL A 456 -0.15 -17.35 -16.75
N TYR A 457 1.02 -17.95 -16.56
CA TYR A 457 1.31 -19.35 -16.80
C TYR A 457 1.48 -20.05 -15.44
N ASN A 458 0.70 -21.10 -15.20
CA ASN A 458 0.89 -21.95 -14.01
C ASN A 458 2.01 -22.99 -14.22
N GLU A 459 2.59 -23.01 -15.42
CA GLU A 459 3.68 -23.89 -15.82
C GLU A 459 5.02 -23.26 -15.40
N THR A 460 5.94 -24.11 -14.95
CA THR A 460 7.33 -23.74 -14.65
C THR A 460 8.31 -24.32 -15.67
N GLU A 461 7.79 -24.90 -16.75
CA GLU A 461 8.54 -25.44 -17.86
C GLU A 461 7.89 -25.03 -19.18
N PHE A 462 8.70 -24.57 -20.12
CA PHE A 462 8.29 -24.15 -21.45
C PHE A 462 9.15 -24.85 -22.50
N GLN A 463 8.56 -25.26 -23.61
CA GLN A 463 9.25 -25.93 -24.70
C GLN A 463 8.87 -25.28 -26.02
N ALA A 464 9.82 -25.18 -26.95
CA ALA A 464 9.59 -24.73 -28.31
C ALA A 464 10.41 -25.59 -29.28
N TYR A 465 9.81 -25.97 -30.41
CA TYR A 465 10.47 -26.72 -31.45
C TYR A 465 10.41 -25.97 -32.78
N ASN A 466 11.55 -25.94 -33.48
CA ASN A 466 11.69 -25.30 -34.77
C ASN A 466 12.39 -26.24 -35.73
N SER A 467 11.71 -26.67 -36.80
CA SER A 467 12.30 -27.56 -37.81
C SER A 467 13.28 -26.83 -38.74
N GLY A 468 13.14 -25.51 -38.90
CA GLY A 468 13.97 -24.70 -39.79
C GLY A 468 13.67 -24.91 -41.29
N GLU A 469 12.61 -25.67 -41.61
CA GLU A 469 12.15 -25.91 -42.97
C GLU A 469 11.62 -24.62 -43.61
N HIS A 470 11.86 -24.45 -44.91
CA HIS A 470 11.42 -23.24 -45.61
C HIS A 470 9.88 -23.07 -45.52
N GLY A 471 9.45 -21.90 -45.02
CA GLY A 471 8.03 -21.57 -44.89
C GLY A 471 7.38 -22.00 -43.57
N THR A 472 8.12 -22.60 -42.64
CA THR A 472 7.62 -22.92 -41.30
C THR A 472 7.61 -21.72 -40.36
N ILE A 473 6.67 -21.72 -39.42
CA ILE A 473 6.56 -20.69 -38.39
C ILE A 473 7.49 -21.04 -37.24
N LEU A 474 8.22 -20.04 -36.73
CA LEU A 474 9.08 -20.22 -35.58
C LEU A 474 8.26 -20.20 -34.28
N GLU A 475 8.27 -21.30 -33.54
CA GLU A 475 7.84 -21.36 -32.15
C GLU A 475 8.88 -20.66 -31.27
N LYS A 476 8.41 -19.86 -30.31
CA LYS A 476 9.26 -19.14 -29.35
C LYS A 476 8.79 -19.44 -27.94
N ILE A 477 9.76 -19.65 -27.05
CA ILE A 477 9.50 -19.63 -25.61
C ILE A 477 9.01 -18.22 -25.24
N PRO A 478 7.91 -18.09 -24.47
CA PRO A 478 7.44 -16.81 -24.03
C PRO A 478 8.49 -16.14 -23.12
N ASP A 479 8.65 -14.82 -23.29
CA ASP A 479 9.50 -14.01 -22.41
C ASP A 479 8.78 -13.78 -21.08
N VAL A 480 9.08 -14.62 -20.08
CA VAL A 480 8.38 -14.69 -18.81
C VAL A 480 9.26 -14.31 -17.61
N GLN A 481 8.63 -13.69 -16.62
CA GLN A 481 9.18 -13.43 -15.29
C GLN A 481 8.49 -14.37 -14.29
N PHE A 482 9.23 -14.90 -13.31
CA PHE A 482 8.65 -15.76 -12.27
C PHE A 482 8.31 -14.95 -11.01
N TYR A 483 7.29 -15.43 -10.31
CA TYR A 483 6.70 -14.81 -9.13
C TYR A 483 6.38 -15.86 -8.08
N LEU A 484 6.35 -15.44 -6.83
CA LEU A 484 6.02 -16.27 -5.67
C LEU A 484 4.71 -15.79 -5.06
N TYR A 485 3.76 -16.69 -4.89
CA TYR A 485 2.47 -16.44 -4.27
C TYR A 485 2.36 -17.14 -2.92
N PHE A 486 1.85 -16.42 -1.93
CA PHE A 486 1.45 -16.97 -0.64
C PHE A 486 -0.01 -16.69 -0.33
N ALA A 487 -0.70 -17.69 0.22
CA ALA A 487 -1.94 -17.52 0.97
C ALA A 487 -1.69 -17.89 2.43
N ILE A 488 -1.93 -16.96 3.34
CA ILE A 488 -1.63 -17.10 4.77
C ILE A 488 -2.93 -16.92 5.55
N GLU A 489 -3.29 -17.92 6.36
CA GLU A 489 -4.37 -17.83 7.33
C GLU A 489 -3.85 -17.24 8.64
N VAL A 490 -4.54 -16.21 9.14
CA VAL A 490 -4.43 -15.72 10.51
C VAL A 490 -5.70 -16.14 11.22
N LYS A 491 -5.59 -17.09 12.16
CA LYS A 491 -6.70 -17.66 12.91
C LYS A 491 -6.68 -17.15 14.35
N PRO A 492 -7.56 -16.20 14.72
CA PRO A 492 -7.61 -15.67 16.07
C PRO A 492 -7.86 -16.73 17.14
N LYS A 493 -7.11 -16.68 18.26
CA LYS A 493 -7.29 -17.60 19.40
C LYS A 493 -8.55 -17.30 20.21
N ASN A 494 -9.17 -16.15 19.98
CA ASN A 494 -10.41 -15.72 20.65
C ASN A 494 -11.69 -16.29 20.01
N GLY A 495 -11.57 -17.17 18.99
CA GLY A 495 -12.71 -17.79 18.31
C GLY A 495 -13.39 -16.92 17.26
N CYS A 496 -12.81 -15.77 16.90
CA CYS A 496 -13.27 -15.00 15.76
C CYS A 496 -12.86 -15.63 14.42
N PRO A 497 -13.58 -15.31 13.34
CA PRO A 497 -13.29 -15.92 12.04
C PRO A 497 -11.87 -15.63 11.57
N SER A 498 -11.28 -16.58 10.83
CA SER A 498 -9.96 -16.42 10.23
C SER A 498 -9.94 -15.29 9.20
N THR A 499 -8.77 -14.67 9.08
CA THR A 499 -8.39 -13.80 7.96
C THR A 499 -7.46 -14.60 7.03
N ILE A 500 -7.61 -14.45 5.72
CA ILE A 500 -6.68 -14.93 4.71
C ILE A 500 -6.02 -13.72 4.07
N ILE A 501 -4.69 -13.65 4.16
CA ILE A 501 -3.89 -12.63 3.52
C ILE A 501 -3.17 -13.28 2.34
N SER A 502 -3.42 -12.76 1.15
CA SER A 502 -2.80 -13.21 -0.09
C SER A 502 -1.79 -12.17 -0.56
N LYS A 503 -0.54 -12.60 -0.80
CA LYS A 503 0.52 -11.74 -1.32
C LYS A 503 1.33 -12.40 -2.43
N THR A 504 1.68 -11.61 -3.44
CA THR A 504 2.57 -12.01 -4.53
C THR A 504 3.86 -11.21 -4.48
N PHE A 505 4.97 -11.90 -4.73
CA PHE A 505 6.32 -11.37 -4.64
C PHE A 505 7.12 -11.58 -5.92
N TYR A 506 7.99 -10.64 -6.25
CA TYR A 506 9.01 -10.83 -7.29
C TYR A 506 10.01 -11.90 -6.86
N LEU A 507 10.38 -12.77 -7.81
CA LEU A 507 11.54 -13.64 -7.70
C LEU A 507 12.63 -13.14 -8.65
N ASP A 508 13.87 -13.06 -8.19
CA ASP A 508 15.00 -12.73 -9.06
C ASP A 508 15.35 -13.97 -9.91
N ASN A 509 15.14 -13.85 -11.23
CA ASN A 509 15.41 -14.91 -12.19
C ASN A 509 16.93 -15.06 -12.40
N ILE A 510 17.51 -16.13 -11.87
CA ILE A 510 18.89 -16.50 -12.14
C ILE A 510 18.91 -17.49 -13.30
N VAL A 511 19.11 -16.98 -14.51
CA VAL A 511 19.06 -17.77 -15.75
C VAL A 511 20.44 -18.31 -16.11
N ARG A 512 20.54 -19.64 -16.26
CA ARG A 512 21.68 -20.32 -16.87
C ARG A 512 21.34 -20.69 -18.31
N TYR A 513 22.15 -20.25 -19.26
CA TYR A 513 22.04 -20.62 -20.66
C TYR A 513 22.93 -21.81 -20.97
N ASP A 514 22.38 -22.82 -21.64
CA ASP A 514 23.10 -23.97 -22.17
C ASP A 514 22.79 -24.12 -23.66
N ASP A 515 23.81 -24.11 -24.50
CA ASP A 515 23.67 -24.16 -25.95
C ASP A 515 24.50 -25.32 -26.49
N GLN A 516 23.82 -26.29 -27.08
CA GLN A 516 24.39 -27.56 -27.50
C GLN A 516 24.12 -27.81 -28.98
N TRP A 517 25.16 -28.15 -29.73
CA TRP A 517 25.04 -28.72 -31.06
C TRP A 517 25.01 -30.24 -30.98
N LEU A 518 23.97 -30.83 -31.56
CA LEU A 518 23.83 -32.26 -31.77
C LEU A 518 24.52 -32.68 -33.07
N PRO A 519 24.88 -33.97 -33.22
CA PRO A 519 25.44 -34.49 -34.45
C PRO A 519 24.54 -34.20 -35.66
N GLU A 520 25.17 -33.83 -36.77
CA GLU A 520 24.52 -33.61 -38.06
C GLU A 520 23.86 -34.90 -38.56
N LEU A 521 22.66 -34.75 -39.14
CA LEU A 521 21.99 -35.82 -39.86
C LEU A 521 22.14 -35.56 -41.36
N ASN A 522 22.76 -36.51 -42.05
CA ASN A 522 22.87 -36.50 -43.50
C ASN A 522 21.56 -36.90 -44.16
#